data_AF-A0A8T5TEB9-F1
#
_entry.id   AF-A0A8T5TEB9-F1
#
_cell.length_a   1.000
_cell.length_b   1.000
_cell.length_c   1.000
_cell.angle_alpha   90.00
_cell.angle_beta   90.00
_cell.angle_gamma   90.00
#
_symmetry.space_group_name_H-M   'P 1'
#
loop_
_entity.id
_entity.type
_entity.pdbx_description
1 polymer ?
#
loop_
_entity_poly.entity_id
_entity_poly.type
_entity_poly.pdbx_seq_one_letter_code
_entity_poly.pdbx_strand_id
1 'polypeptide(L)' 'MSFEKLGPLLGEARTSSVCMICNNFIYKRVYQDENSSSNQKVVFVCKNCLRNNNHEENSD' A
#
# COMPACT_ATOMS: atom_id res chain seq x y z
N MET A 1 9.57 -1.56 -1.29
CA MET A 1 8.55 -2.12 -2.22
C MET A 1 7.97 -0.94 -2.98
N SER A 2 8.43 -0.70 -4.22
CA SER A 2 8.02 0.51 -4.95
C SER A 2 6.65 0.32 -5.58
N PHE A 3 5.70 1.19 -5.23
CA PHE A 3 4.35 1.26 -5.81
C PHE A 3 4.35 1.92 -7.20
N GLU A 4 5.50 2.38 -7.69
CA GLU A 4 5.65 3.15 -8.94
C GLU A 4 5.25 2.35 -10.19
N LYS A 5 5.15 1.03 -10.09
CA LYS A 5 4.70 0.15 -11.18
C LYS A 5 3.19 -0.10 -11.18
N LEU A 6 2.45 0.45 -10.21
CA LEU A 6 0.99 0.34 -10.15
C LEU A 6 0.36 1.57 -10.79
N GLY A 7 -0.74 1.37 -11.52
CA GLY A 7 -1.53 2.46 -12.09
C GLY A 7 -2.26 3.28 -11.02
N PRO A 8 -3.24 4.13 -11.41
CA PRO A 8 -3.95 4.97 -10.46
C PRO A 8 -4.63 4.17 -9.35
N LEU A 9 -4.70 4.76 -8.15
CA LEU A 9 -5.46 4.22 -7.03
C LEU A 9 -6.97 4.38 -7.33
N LEU A 10 -7.67 3.25 -7.46
CA LEU A 10 -9.10 3.19 -7.73
C LEU A 10 -9.93 3.21 -6.45
N GLY A 11 -9.39 2.71 -5.34
CA GLY A 11 -10.11 2.69 -4.07
C GLY A 11 -9.24 2.34 -2.88
N GLU A 12 -9.69 2.78 -1.71
CA GLU A 12 -9.05 2.49 -0.43
C GLU A 12 -10.11 2.25 0.64
N ALA A 13 -9.90 1.21 1.47
CA ALA A 13 -10.75 0.91 2.61
C ALA A 13 -9.92 0.45 3.80
N ARG A 14 -10.29 0.89 5.01
CA ARG A 14 -9.72 0.38 6.26
C ARG A 14 -10.18 -1.06 6.48
N THR A 15 -9.26 -1.96 6.80
CA THR A 15 -9.62 -3.33 7.20
C THR A 15 -9.80 -3.43 8.71
N SER A 16 -10.35 -4.55 9.20
CA SER A 16 -10.38 -4.87 10.63
C SER A 16 -9.01 -5.35 11.16
N SER A 17 -8.02 -5.52 10.28
CA SER A 17 -6.69 -6.03 10.63
C SER A 17 -5.77 -4.91 11.12
N VAL A 18 -4.90 -5.25 12.07
CA VAL A 18 -3.91 -4.35 12.66
C VAL A 18 -2.51 -4.81 12.27
N CYS A 19 -1.62 -3.87 11.99
CA CYS A 19 -0.22 -4.13 11.70
C CYS A 19 0.50 -4.52 12.99
N MET A 20 1.13 -5.70 13.00
CA MET A 20 1.88 -6.21 14.16
C MET A 20 3.15 -5.41 14.51
N ILE A 21 3.67 -4.60 13.59
CA ILE A 21 4.92 -3.84 13.80
C ILE A 21 4.65 -2.55 14.57
N CYS A 22 3.58 -1.82 14.21
CA CYS A 22 3.32 -0.49 14.77
C CYS A 22 1.90 -0.34 15.36
N ASN A 23 1.15 -1.44 15.50
CA ASN A 23 -0.21 -1.47 16.06
C ASN A 23 -1.21 -0.49 15.41
N ASN A 24 -0.99 -0.13 14.15
CA ASN A 24 -1.89 0.72 13.36
C ASN A 24 -2.74 -0.09 12.38
N PHE A 25 -3.86 0.48 11.91
CA PHE A 25 -4.75 -0.18 10.95
C PHE A 25 -4.08 -0.49 9.61
N ILE A 26 -4.43 -1.65 9.05
CA ILE A 26 -4.10 -2.02 7.68
C ILE A 26 -5.19 -1.49 6.74
N TYR A 27 -4.77 -0.99 5.59
CA TYR A 27 -5.66 -0.50 4.54
C TYR A 27 -5.57 -1.42 3.33
N LYS A 28 -6.71 -1.77 2.76
CA LYS A 28 -6.82 -2.40 1.45
C LYS A 28 -6.84 -1.29 0.41
N ARG A 29 -5.90 -1.31 -0.53
CA ARG A 29 -5.81 -0.42 -1.68
C ARG A 29 -6.03 -1.21 -2.95
N VAL A 30 -6.81 -0.65 -3.87
CA VAL A 30 -7.08 -1.21 -5.19
C VAL A 30 -6.49 -0.27 -6.21
N TYR A 31 -5.57 -0.76 -7.02
CA TYR A 31 -4.90 -0.03 -8.09
C TYR A 31 -5.36 -0.57 -9.44
N GLN A 32 -5.38 0.29 -10.45
CA GLN A 32 -5.47 -0.16 -11.84
C GLN A 32 -4.16 -0.87 -12.22
N ASP A 33 -4.28 -2.02 -12.85
CA ASP A 33 -3.14 -2.79 -13.35
C ASP A 33 -3.50 -3.33 -14.73
N GLU A 34 -3.18 -2.54 -15.76
CA GLU A 34 -3.48 -2.83 -17.16
C GLU A 34 -2.72 -4.06 -17.69
N ASN A 35 -1.71 -4.53 -16.95
CA ASN A 35 -0.95 -5.73 -17.28
C ASN A 35 -1.49 -7.00 -16.61
N SER A 36 -2.60 -6.89 -15.84
CA SER A 36 -3.23 -8.01 -15.14
C SER A 36 -4.54 -8.42 -15.79
N SER A 37 -4.87 -9.71 -15.75
CA SER A 37 -6.13 -10.24 -16.30
C SER A 37 -7.38 -9.67 -15.63
N SER A 38 -7.26 -9.17 -14.39
CA SER A 38 -8.33 -8.55 -13.62
C SER A 38 -8.42 -7.02 -13.79
N ASN A 39 -7.51 -6.40 -14.57
CA ASN A 39 -7.33 -4.95 -14.69
C ASN A 39 -7.14 -4.22 -13.34
N GLN A 40 -6.93 -4.95 -12.25
CA GLN A 40 -6.92 -4.45 -10.90
C GLN A 40 -5.95 -5.25 -10.05
N LYS A 41 -5.21 -4.53 -9.20
CA LYS A 41 -4.31 -5.09 -8.21
C LYS A 41 -4.70 -4.64 -6.81
N VAL A 42 -4.90 -5.61 -5.92
CA VAL A 42 -5.21 -5.36 -4.51
C VAL A 42 -3.93 -5.46 -3.68
N VAL A 43 -3.65 -4.44 -2.88
CA VAL A 43 -2.51 -4.41 -1.96
C VAL A 43 -2.98 -4.07 -0.55
N PHE A 44 -2.44 -4.75 0.45
CA PHE A 44 -2.68 -4.44 1.86
C PHE A 44 -1.49 -3.69 2.42
N VAL A 45 -1.71 -2.49 2.95
CA VAL A 45 -0.64 -1.60 3.41
C VAL A 45 -0.91 -1.07 4.81
N CYS A 46 0.13 -1.01 5.63
CA CYS A 46 0.13 -0.17 6.82
C CYS A 46 0.74 1.18 6.44
N LYS A 47 -0.07 2.24 6.42
CA LYS A 47 0.40 3.59 6.00
C LYS A 47 1.50 4.14 6.91
N ASN A 48 1.47 3.79 8.20
CA ASN A 48 2.45 4.26 9.16
C ASN A 48 3.84 3.65 8.88
N CYS A 49 3.90 2.32 8.72
CA CYS A 49 5.14 1.66 8.31
C CYS A 49 5.61 2.13 6.93
N LEU A 50 4.70 2.33 5.98
CA LEU A 50 5.06 2.80 4.65
C LEU A 50 5.70 4.20 4.69
N ARG A 51 5.18 5.11 5.51
CA ARG A 51 5.75 6.45 5.70
C ARG A 51 7.15 6.39 6.34
N ASN A 52 7.34 5.51 7.33
CA ASN A 52 8.62 5.38 8.01
C ASN A 52 9.70 4.79 7.10
N ASN A 53 9.36 3.77 6.31
CA ASN A 53 10.29 3.19 5.32
C ASN A 53 10.71 4.21 4.25
N ASN A 54 9.83 5.12 3.85
CA ASN A 54 10.15 6.15 2.84
C ASN A 54 10.98 7.33 3.41
N HIS A 55 11.09 7.47 4.73
CA HIS A 55 11.95 8.49 5.35
C HIS A 55 13.39 8.01 5.56
N GLU A 56 13.62 6.69 5.66
CA GLU A 56 14.97 6.14 5.80
C GLU A 56 15.79 6.22 4.50
N GLU A 57 15.17 6.47 3.34
CA GLU A 57 15.87 6.63 2.05
C GLU A 57 16.36 8.07 1.75
N ASN A 58 16.20 9.04 2.66
CA ASN A 58 16.73 10.41 2.51
C ASN A 58 17.63 10.83 3.68
N SER A 59 18.39 9.89 4.25
CA SER A 59 19.41 10.18 5.25
C SER A 59 20.70 9.42 4.92
N ASP A 60 21.30 9.78 3.77
CA ASP A 60 22.73 9.59 3.48
C ASP A 60 23.24 10.82 2.71
#